data_AF-A0A921HLP1-F1
#
_entry.id   AF-A0A921HLP1-F1
#
_cell.length_a   1.000
_cell.length_b   1.000
_cell.length_c   1.000
_cell.angle_alpha   90.00
_cell.angle_beta   90.00
_cell.angle_gamma   90.00
#
_symmetry.space_group_name_H-M   'P 1'
#
loop_
_entity.id
_entity.type
_entity.pdbx_description
1 polymer ?
#
loop_
_entity_poly.entity_id
_entity_poly.type
_entity_poly.pdbx_seq_one_letter_code
_entity_poly.pdbx_strand_id
1 'polypeptide(L)'
;MKKIAIQGVPGSYHDIAAHKFFKDEKIELICCNTFEEVFDNLKKDSSIIGMIAIENTIAGSLLHNYELLRDSGATIIGEHKLRISHSIMCLPGEDWSTLTEVNSHPVALAQCRDFLQHHPQLKVVETEDTAGSARDIKEKGLKGHAAICSKYAAELYGMKILQEGIETNKHNFTRFLVICDPWMADELKDRSKINKANIVFSLPHNEGSLSQVLSIFSFYHINLTKIQSLPIIGREWEYLFYVDVMFNDYLRYKQSIDAVMPLTKALKILGEYAEGESTL
;
A
#
# COMPACT_ATOMS: atom_id res chain seq x y z
N MET A 1 23.17 -1.02 2.96
CA MET A 1 21.98 -1.73 3.47
C MET A 1 20.90 -0.69 3.67
N LYS A 2 19.74 -0.84 3.05
CA LYS A 2 18.66 0.16 3.12
C LYS A 2 17.74 -0.15 4.30
N LYS A 3 17.34 0.87 5.06
CA LYS A 3 16.38 0.73 6.14
C LYS A 3 14.99 1.07 5.63
N ILE A 4 14.07 0.11 5.70
CA ILE A 4 12.71 0.24 5.19
C ILE A 4 11.72 0.17 6.35
N ALA A 5 11.07 1.29 6.66
CA ALA A 5 9.98 1.33 7.62
C ALA A 5 8.69 0.82 6.98
N ILE A 6 8.04 -0.13 7.65
CA ILE A 6 6.78 -0.76 7.23
C ILE A 6 5.80 -0.77 8.39
N GLN A 7 4.51 -0.67 8.10
CA GLN A 7 3.47 -0.99 9.07
C GLN A 7 3.26 -2.51 9.06
N GLY A 8 3.32 -3.14 10.24
CA GLY A 8 3.22 -4.57 10.42
C GLY A 8 4.54 -5.25 10.78
N VAL A 9 4.54 -6.58 10.74
CA VAL A 9 5.64 -7.45 11.19
C VAL A 9 6.30 -8.18 10.01
N PRO A 10 7.43 -8.88 10.21
CA PRO A 10 7.99 -9.74 9.17
C PRO A 10 6.96 -10.78 8.69
N GLY A 11 6.91 -11.04 7.39
CA GLY A 11 5.89 -11.87 6.75
C GLY A 11 4.64 -11.11 6.28
N SER A 12 4.45 -9.85 6.70
CA SER A 12 3.34 -9.00 6.25
C SER A 12 3.41 -8.71 4.75
N TYR A 13 2.31 -8.23 4.16
CA TYR A 13 2.33 -7.85 2.74
C TYR A 13 3.22 -6.64 2.45
N HIS A 14 3.44 -5.75 3.43
CA HIS A 14 4.40 -4.65 3.30
C HIS A 14 5.84 -5.14 3.28
N ASP A 15 6.16 -6.15 4.07
CA ASP A 15 7.45 -6.84 4.02
C ASP A 15 7.69 -7.47 2.64
N ILE A 16 6.72 -8.25 2.15
CA ILE A 16 6.78 -8.85 0.80
C ILE A 16 6.98 -7.77 -0.28
N ALA A 17 6.22 -6.67 -0.21
CA ALA A 17 6.34 -5.56 -1.15
C ALA A 17 7.74 -4.91 -1.09
N ALA A 18 8.30 -4.73 0.12
CA ALA A 18 9.64 -4.19 0.31
C ALA A 18 10.71 -5.08 -0.31
N HIS A 19 10.68 -6.38 -0.02
CA HIS A 19 11.63 -7.33 -0.61
C HIS A 19 11.48 -7.47 -2.12
N LYS A 20 10.25 -7.43 -2.67
CA LYS A 20 10.05 -7.48 -4.13
C LYS A 20 10.52 -6.20 -4.83
N PHE A 21 10.29 -5.04 -4.23
CA PHE A 21 10.73 -3.76 -4.80
C PHE A 21 12.26 -3.62 -4.77
N PHE A 22 12.90 -4.03 -3.67
CA PHE A 22 14.36 -3.98 -3.48
C PHE A 22 15.03 -5.34 -3.71
N LYS A 23 14.57 -6.13 -4.70
CA LYS A 23 14.95 -7.54 -4.91
C LYS A 23 16.46 -7.83 -4.97
N ASP A 24 17.24 -6.86 -5.45
CA ASP A 24 18.69 -6.99 -5.64
C ASP A 24 19.50 -6.34 -4.51
N GLU A 25 18.84 -5.92 -3.43
CA GLU A 25 19.46 -5.17 -2.34
C GLU A 25 19.21 -5.81 -0.97
N LYS A 26 20.18 -5.67 -0.08
CA LYS A 26 19.99 -6.00 1.34
C LYS A 26 19.20 -4.90 2.03
N ILE A 27 18.01 -5.26 2.51
CA ILE A 27 17.14 -4.39 3.30
C ILE A 27 17.12 -4.82 4.77
N GLU A 28 16.95 -3.84 5.65
CA GLU A 28 16.65 -4.00 7.07
C GLU A 28 15.27 -3.40 7.32
N LEU A 29 14.35 -4.17 7.90
CA LEU A 29 12.99 -3.71 8.17
C LEU A 29 12.92 -2.98 9.52
N ILE A 30 12.21 -1.86 9.53
CA ILE A 30 11.78 -1.17 10.74
C ILE A 30 10.27 -1.40 10.86
N CYS A 31 9.89 -2.38 11.67
CA CYS A 31 8.50 -2.73 11.90
C CYS A 31 7.83 -1.70 12.81
N CYS A 32 6.73 -1.13 12.32
CA CYS A 32 5.93 -0.13 13.00
C CYS A 32 4.52 -0.69 13.25
N ASN A 33 3.89 -0.31 14.36
CA ASN A 33 2.52 -0.73 14.68
C ASN A 33 1.50 0.01 13.81
N THR A 34 1.78 1.29 13.52
CA THR A 34 0.88 2.19 12.78
C THR A 34 1.58 2.84 11.60
N PHE A 35 0.80 3.45 10.69
CA PHE A 35 1.36 4.21 9.58
C PHE A 35 2.02 5.51 10.06
N GLU A 36 1.50 6.14 11.12
CA GLU A 36 2.09 7.31 11.77
C GLU A 36 3.51 7.02 12.23
N GLU A 37 3.74 5.86 12.85
CA GLU A 37 5.07 5.44 13.27
C GLU A 37 6.04 5.29 12.08
N VAL A 38 5.57 4.85 10.90
CA VAL A 38 6.38 4.83 9.67
C VAL A 38 6.85 6.25 9.33
N PHE A 39 5.93 7.22 9.27
CA PHE A 39 6.28 8.61 8.96
C PHE A 39 7.13 9.27 10.05
N ASP A 40 6.92 8.94 11.33
CA ASP A 40 7.74 9.41 12.43
C ASP A 40 9.18 8.91 12.34
N ASN A 41 9.40 7.67 11.87
CA ASN A 41 10.73 7.16 11.61
C ASN A 41 11.43 7.92 10.47
N LEU A 42 10.73 8.15 9.34
CA LEU A 42 11.27 8.97 8.24
C LEU A 42 11.65 10.39 8.70
N LYS A 43 10.85 10.98 9.59
CA LYS A 43 11.10 12.33 10.12
C LYS A 43 12.31 12.39 11.06
N LYS A 44 12.61 11.30 11.78
CA LYS A 44 13.74 11.20 12.72
C LYS A 44 15.05 10.92 12.01
N ASP A 45 15.01 10.17 10.91
CA ASP A 45 16.20 9.78 10.15
C ASP A 45 15.86 9.81 8.66
N SER A 46 16.42 10.79 7.96
CA SER A 46 16.21 11.01 6.53
C SER A 46 16.71 9.84 5.67
N SER A 47 17.56 8.95 6.22
CA SER A 47 18.06 7.75 5.53
C SER A 47 17.05 6.61 5.43
N ILE A 48 15.95 6.70 6.18
CA ILE A 48 14.89 5.68 6.19
C ILE A 48 13.96 5.89 4.99
N ILE A 49 13.61 4.77 4.37
CA ILE A 49 12.61 4.70 3.30
C ILE A 49 11.32 4.12 3.90
N GLY A 50 10.16 4.62 3.50
CA GLY A 50 8.87 4.05 3.88
C GLY A 50 8.27 3.22 2.76
N MET A 51 7.65 2.08 3.10
CA MET A 51 6.76 1.34 2.21
C MET A 51 5.34 1.41 2.77
N ILE A 52 4.44 2.09 2.07
CA ILE A 52 3.07 2.33 2.55
C ILE A 52 2.03 1.82 1.55
N ALA A 53 0.98 1.14 2.03
CA ALA A 53 -0.17 0.79 1.21
C ALA A 53 -1.05 2.02 1.00
N ILE A 54 -1.51 2.29 -0.23
CA ILE A 54 -2.38 3.44 -0.52
C ILE A 54 -3.73 3.06 -1.12
N GLU A 55 -3.85 1.85 -1.64
CA GLU A 55 -5.06 1.39 -2.31
C GLU A 55 -5.09 -0.13 -2.33
N ASN A 56 -6.27 -0.70 -2.15
CA ASN A 56 -6.55 -2.11 -2.35
C ASN A 56 -7.77 -2.25 -3.26
N THR A 57 -7.77 -3.24 -4.15
CA THR A 57 -8.86 -3.43 -5.13
C THR A 57 -10.21 -3.79 -4.50
N ILE A 58 -10.22 -4.25 -3.25
CA ILE A 58 -11.44 -4.62 -2.51
C ILE A 58 -11.80 -3.52 -1.51
N ALA A 59 -10.84 -3.05 -0.70
CA ALA A 59 -11.10 -2.06 0.36
C ALA A 59 -11.11 -0.60 -0.14
N GLY A 60 -10.67 -0.36 -1.38
CA GLY A 60 -10.55 0.99 -1.94
C GLY A 60 -9.31 1.74 -1.48
N SER A 61 -9.39 3.07 -1.47
CA SER A 61 -8.26 3.95 -1.13
C SER A 61 -8.06 4.05 0.38
N LEU A 62 -6.82 3.94 0.84
CA LEU A 62 -6.44 4.19 2.23
C LEU A 62 -6.22 5.70 2.40
N LEU A 63 -7.33 6.44 2.54
CA LEU A 63 -7.34 7.91 2.55
C LEU A 63 -6.44 8.52 3.62
N HIS A 64 -6.41 7.94 4.81
CA HIS A 64 -5.53 8.36 5.91
C HIS A 64 -4.05 8.40 5.52
N ASN A 65 -3.59 7.42 4.72
CA ASN A 65 -2.20 7.34 4.30
C ASN A 65 -1.83 8.43 3.28
N TYR A 66 -2.80 8.91 2.48
CA TYR A 66 -2.60 10.07 1.62
C TYR A 66 -2.43 11.36 2.42
N GLU A 67 -3.18 11.51 3.51
CA GLU A 67 -3.08 12.67 4.40
C GLU A 67 -1.73 12.69 5.12
N LEU A 68 -1.31 11.55 5.70
CA LEU A 68 0.02 11.41 6.31
C LEU A 68 1.16 11.69 5.32
N LEU A 69 1.05 11.20 4.09
CA LEU A 69 2.03 11.49 3.03
C LEU A 69 2.09 12.99 2.71
N ARG A 70 0.94 13.63 2.52
CA ARG A 70 0.87 15.06 2.22
C ARG A 70 1.50 15.89 3.34
N ASP A 71 1.18 15.57 4.59
CA ASP A 71 1.52 16.35 5.78
C ASP A 71 2.95 16.11 6.27
N SER A 72 3.51 14.92 6.03
CA SER A 72 4.90 14.59 6.38
C SER A 72 5.94 15.36 5.56
N GLY A 73 5.59 15.78 4.34
CA GLY A 73 6.55 16.37 3.40
C GLY A 73 7.45 15.35 2.69
N ALA A 74 7.26 14.05 2.94
CA ALA A 74 7.94 12.98 2.20
C ALA A 74 7.57 13.01 0.72
N THR A 75 8.43 12.44 -0.12
CA THR A 75 8.17 12.30 -1.57
C THR A 75 8.13 10.85 -1.99
N ILE A 76 7.28 10.57 -2.98
CA ILE A 76 7.16 9.25 -3.60
C ILE A 76 8.33 9.03 -4.57
N ILE A 77 8.97 7.87 -4.46
CA ILE A 77 10.09 7.45 -5.30
C ILE A 77 9.82 6.20 -6.12
N GLY A 78 8.73 5.51 -5.85
CA GLY A 78 8.33 4.32 -6.59
C GLY A 78 6.95 3.84 -6.17
N GLU A 79 6.43 2.88 -6.92
CA GLU A 79 5.24 2.14 -6.54
C GLU A 79 5.43 0.65 -6.81
N HIS A 80 4.70 -0.19 -6.08
CA HIS A 80 4.66 -1.62 -6.29
C HIS A 80 3.22 -2.12 -6.18
N LYS A 81 2.78 -2.96 -7.11
CA LYS A 81 1.45 -3.58 -7.06
C LYS A 81 1.64 -5.06 -6.74
N LEU A 82 1.16 -5.47 -5.57
CA LEU A 82 1.30 -6.84 -5.08
C LEU A 82 -0.05 -7.54 -5.10
N ARG A 83 -0.09 -8.73 -5.70
CA ARG A 83 -1.23 -9.63 -5.55
C ARG A 83 -1.31 -10.15 -4.11
N ILE A 84 -2.47 -9.97 -3.49
CA ILE A 84 -2.77 -10.48 -2.16
C ILE A 84 -3.43 -11.85 -2.32
N SER A 85 -2.73 -12.89 -1.86
CA SER A 85 -3.27 -14.24 -1.75
C SER A 85 -3.14 -14.72 -0.31
N HIS A 86 -4.24 -15.27 0.18
CA HIS A 86 -4.36 -15.79 1.54
C HIS A 86 -4.20 -17.29 1.52
N SER A 87 -3.44 -17.80 2.47
CA SER A 87 -3.26 -19.23 2.73
C SER A 87 -3.65 -19.51 4.18
N ILE A 88 -4.27 -20.67 4.41
CA ILE A 88 -4.51 -21.16 5.76
C ILE A 88 -3.42 -22.15 6.14
N MET A 89 -2.89 -21.98 7.35
CA MET A 89 -1.76 -22.74 7.86
C MET A 89 -1.90 -23.08 9.33
N CYS A 90 -1.22 -24.11 9.77
CA CYS A 90 -1.19 -24.59 11.15
C CYS A 90 0.24 -25.00 11.54
N LEU A 91 0.40 -25.50 12.76
CA LEU A 91 1.67 -26.09 13.18
C LEU A 91 1.99 -27.36 12.34
N PRO A 92 3.27 -27.69 12.10
CA PRO A 92 3.65 -28.83 11.24
C PRO A 92 3.05 -30.19 11.60
N GLY A 93 2.73 -30.42 12.87
CA GLY A 93 2.12 -31.66 13.37
C GLY A 93 0.59 -31.70 13.30
N GLU A 94 -0.05 -30.66 12.78
CA GLU A 94 -1.51 -30.51 12.79
C GLU A 94 -2.12 -30.64 11.39
N ASP A 95 -3.42 -30.90 11.36
CA ASP A 95 -4.23 -30.98 10.16
C ASP A 95 -5.68 -30.57 10.45
N TRP A 96 -6.52 -30.61 9.42
CA TRP A 96 -7.94 -30.24 9.49
C TRP A 96 -8.75 -30.92 10.61
N SER A 97 -8.35 -32.12 11.05
CA SER A 97 -9.04 -32.86 12.12
C SER A 97 -8.70 -32.34 13.53
N THR A 98 -7.55 -31.68 13.67
CA THR A 98 -7.06 -31.15 14.95
C THR A 98 -7.44 -29.69 15.18
N LEU A 99 -7.84 -28.97 14.13
CA LEU A 99 -8.11 -27.53 14.21
C LEU A 99 -9.47 -27.22 14.81
N THR A 100 -9.49 -26.25 15.71
CA THR A 100 -10.69 -25.72 16.37
C THR A 100 -10.90 -24.23 16.11
N GLU A 101 -9.85 -23.51 15.72
CA GLU A 101 -9.87 -22.06 15.59
C GLU A 101 -9.03 -21.56 14.41
N VAL A 102 -9.43 -20.43 13.83
CA VAL A 102 -8.69 -19.71 12.80
C VAL A 102 -8.52 -18.23 13.18
N ASN A 103 -7.29 -17.73 13.07
CA ASN A 103 -6.85 -16.43 13.53
C ASN A 103 -6.36 -15.59 12.35
N SER A 104 -6.84 -14.35 12.22
CA SER A 104 -6.28 -13.38 11.26
C SER A 104 -6.84 -11.98 11.46
N HIS A 105 -6.33 -11.03 10.70
CA HIS A 105 -6.85 -9.67 10.64
C HIS A 105 -8.31 -9.65 10.10
N PRO A 106 -9.22 -8.82 10.64
CA PRO A 106 -10.63 -8.77 10.21
C PRO A 106 -10.82 -8.63 8.69
N VAL A 107 -9.98 -7.84 8.03
CA VAL A 107 -10.04 -7.66 6.57
C VAL A 107 -9.69 -8.96 5.82
N ALA A 108 -8.72 -9.74 6.29
CA ALA A 108 -8.36 -11.01 5.68
C ALA A 108 -9.46 -12.07 5.92
N LEU A 109 -10.00 -12.12 7.15
CA LEU A 109 -11.13 -12.99 7.48
C LEU A 109 -12.36 -12.70 6.61
N ALA A 110 -12.68 -11.41 6.42
CA ALA A 110 -13.77 -10.99 5.55
C ALA A 110 -13.56 -11.40 4.09
N GLN A 111 -12.31 -11.35 3.59
CA GLN A 111 -11.95 -11.78 2.24
C GLN A 111 -11.94 -13.31 2.06
N CYS A 112 -11.93 -14.08 3.13
CA CYS A 112 -11.95 -15.55 3.14
C CYS A 112 -13.28 -16.12 3.64
N ARG A 113 -14.34 -15.31 3.72
CA ARG A 113 -15.62 -15.69 4.32
C ARG A 113 -16.24 -16.93 3.67
N ASP A 114 -16.25 -17.01 2.34
CA ASP A 114 -16.84 -18.16 1.63
C ASP A 114 -16.08 -19.44 1.93
N PHE A 115 -14.76 -19.37 2.01
CA PHE A 115 -13.93 -20.50 2.44
C PHE A 115 -14.29 -20.93 3.86
N LEU A 116 -14.34 -19.98 4.80
CA LEU A 116 -14.65 -20.25 6.22
C LEU A 116 -16.05 -20.85 6.43
N GLN A 117 -17.03 -20.50 5.59
CA GLN A 117 -18.38 -21.10 5.64
C GLN A 117 -18.38 -22.61 5.35
N HIS A 118 -17.40 -23.13 4.60
CA HIS A 118 -17.24 -24.57 4.36
C HIS A 118 -16.55 -25.29 5.53
N HIS A 119 -16.08 -24.54 6.54
CA HIS A 119 -15.43 -25.05 7.75
C HIS A 119 -16.13 -24.55 9.03
N PRO A 120 -17.43 -24.81 9.22
CA PRO A 120 -18.22 -24.26 10.33
C PRO A 120 -17.75 -24.69 11.73
N GLN A 121 -16.91 -25.73 11.81
CA GLN A 121 -16.29 -26.19 13.05
C GLN A 121 -15.17 -25.26 13.55
N LEU A 122 -14.60 -24.42 12.67
CA LEU A 122 -13.54 -23.50 13.04
C LEU A 122 -14.13 -22.22 13.62
N LYS A 123 -13.78 -21.93 14.87
CA LYS A 123 -14.06 -20.63 15.48
C LYS A 123 -13.20 -19.56 14.80
N VAL A 124 -13.82 -18.49 14.31
CA VAL A 124 -13.09 -17.36 13.73
C VAL A 124 -12.72 -16.38 14.85
N VAL A 125 -11.43 -16.06 14.96
CA VAL A 125 -10.89 -15.10 15.94
C VAL A 125 -10.14 -13.99 15.23
N GLU A 126 -10.55 -12.76 15.53
CA GLU A 126 -9.93 -11.55 15.01
C GLU A 126 -8.66 -11.20 15.80
N THR A 127 -7.61 -10.87 15.06
CA THR A 127 -6.31 -10.46 15.59
C THR A 127 -5.84 -9.17 14.91
N GLU A 128 -4.77 -8.57 15.42
CA GLU A 128 -4.25 -7.31 14.88
C GLU A 128 -3.53 -7.43 13.54
N ASP A 129 -2.88 -8.56 13.25
CA ASP A 129 -2.15 -8.73 11.99
C ASP A 129 -2.21 -10.17 11.46
N THR A 130 -2.13 -10.30 10.14
CA THR A 130 -2.12 -11.58 9.43
C THR A 130 -0.84 -12.37 9.72
N ALA A 131 0.33 -11.80 9.49
CA ALA A 131 1.62 -12.46 9.73
C ALA A 131 1.90 -12.60 11.23
N GLY A 132 1.47 -11.62 12.04
CA GLY A 132 1.46 -11.67 13.49
C GLY A 132 0.70 -12.88 14.04
N SER A 133 -0.43 -13.26 13.43
CA SER A 133 -1.17 -14.47 13.81
C SER A 133 -0.32 -15.74 13.63
N ALA A 134 0.37 -15.88 12.49
CA ALA A 134 1.22 -17.04 12.24
C ALA A 134 2.42 -17.08 13.19
N ARG A 135 3.06 -15.93 13.43
CA ARG A 135 4.14 -15.78 14.42
C ARG A 135 3.68 -16.22 15.81
N ASP A 136 2.57 -15.67 16.28
CA ASP A 136 2.07 -15.91 17.62
C ASP A 136 1.68 -17.37 17.85
N ILE A 137 1.03 -18.02 16.88
CA ILE A 137 0.73 -19.47 16.95
C ILE A 137 2.03 -20.28 17.04
N LYS A 138 3.04 -19.93 16.23
CA LYS A 138 4.32 -20.63 16.22
C LYS A 138 5.09 -20.46 17.52
N GLU A 139 5.27 -19.23 17.98
CA GLU A 139 6.06 -18.88 19.16
C GLU A 139 5.43 -19.42 20.45
N LYS A 140 4.10 -19.34 20.57
CA LYS A 140 3.37 -19.82 21.74
C LYS A 140 3.01 -21.31 21.67
N GLY A 141 3.24 -21.96 20.52
CA GLY A 141 2.92 -23.38 20.31
C GLY A 141 1.43 -23.70 20.46
N LEU A 142 0.57 -22.81 19.96
CA LEU A 142 -0.89 -22.91 20.13
C LEU A 142 -1.47 -24.04 19.27
N LYS A 143 -1.72 -25.20 19.90
CA LYS A 143 -2.35 -26.35 19.24
C LYS A 143 -3.84 -26.13 19.01
N GLY A 144 -4.35 -26.59 17.88
CA GLY A 144 -5.74 -26.41 17.44
C GLY A 144 -5.99 -25.06 16.76
N HIS A 145 -4.96 -24.23 16.58
CA HIS A 145 -5.07 -22.92 15.95
C HIS A 145 -4.50 -22.93 14.54
N ALA A 146 -5.27 -22.38 13.60
CA ALA A 146 -4.80 -22.02 12.29
C ALA A 146 -4.64 -20.50 12.16
N ALA A 147 -3.75 -20.06 11.28
CA ALA A 147 -3.65 -18.67 10.84
C ALA A 147 -4.06 -18.54 9.37
N ILE A 148 -4.69 -17.43 9.00
CA ILE A 148 -4.80 -16.99 7.61
C ILE A 148 -3.78 -15.89 7.38
N CYS A 149 -2.79 -16.14 6.52
CA CYS A 149 -1.82 -15.12 6.09
C CYS A 149 -1.16 -15.48 4.76
N SER A 150 -0.10 -14.74 4.39
CA SER A 150 0.63 -14.99 3.16
C SER A 150 1.39 -16.32 3.22
N LYS A 151 1.58 -16.97 2.06
CA LYS A 151 2.48 -18.13 1.94
C LYS A 151 3.90 -17.82 2.44
N TYR A 152 4.38 -16.62 2.15
CA TYR A 152 5.68 -16.13 2.59
C TYR A 152 5.82 -16.12 4.12
N ALA A 153 4.80 -15.65 4.85
CA ALA A 153 4.79 -15.73 6.31
C ALA A 153 4.77 -17.18 6.82
N ALA A 154 4.04 -18.08 6.15
CA ALA A 154 4.03 -19.50 6.50
C ALA A 154 5.44 -20.11 6.46
N GLU A 155 6.18 -19.85 5.37
CA GLU A 155 7.54 -20.31 5.16
C GLU A 155 8.50 -19.68 6.19
N LEU A 156 8.38 -18.36 6.40
CA LEU A 156 9.19 -17.61 7.36
C LEU A 156 9.08 -18.18 8.79
N TYR A 157 7.86 -18.52 9.22
CA TYR A 157 7.61 -19.05 10.57
C TYR A 157 7.66 -20.58 10.65
N GLY A 158 7.99 -21.28 9.55
CA GLY A 158 8.04 -22.74 9.52
C GLY A 158 6.69 -23.38 9.90
N MET A 159 5.60 -22.82 9.37
CA MET A 159 4.24 -23.31 9.51
C MET A 159 3.89 -24.23 8.34
N LYS A 160 2.95 -25.15 8.56
CA LYS A 160 2.43 -26.04 7.51
C LYS A 160 1.24 -25.39 6.83
N ILE A 161 1.36 -25.18 5.53
CA ILE A 161 0.27 -24.69 4.69
C ILE A 161 -0.71 -25.85 4.46
N LEU A 162 -1.99 -25.61 4.75
CA LEU A 162 -3.07 -26.57 4.52
C LEU A 162 -3.73 -26.34 3.17
N GLN A 163 -3.94 -25.07 2.80
CA GLN A 163 -4.50 -24.69 1.52
C GLN A 163 -4.05 -23.27 1.13
N GLU A 164 -3.65 -23.10 -0.12
CA GLU A 164 -3.31 -21.81 -0.73
C GLU A 164 -4.49 -21.23 -1.49
N GLY A 165 -4.52 -19.90 -1.64
CA GLY A 165 -5.53 -19.23 -2.44
C GLY A 165 -6.93 -19.45 -1.88
N ILE A 166 -7.15 -19.10 -0.63
CA ILE A 166 -8.48 -19.22 0.03
C ILE A 166 -9.29 -17.93 -0.01
N GLU A 167 -8.75 -16.84 -0.55
CA GLU A 167 -9.50 -15.60 -0.76
C GLU A 167 -10.64 -15.79 -1.79
N THR A 168 -11.79 -15.17 -1.54
CA THR A 168 -12.94 -15.18 -2.46
C THR A 168 -12.59 -14.55 -3.81
N ASN A 169 -11.98 -13.35 -3.79
CA ASN A 169 -11.62 -12.64 -5.02
C ASN A 169 -10.15 -12.87 -5.38
N LYS A 170 -9.90 -13.58 -6.48
CA LYS A 170 -8.55 -13.87 -7.00
C LYS A 170 -7.82 -12.66 -7.58
N HIS A 171 -8.56 -11.60 -7.90
CA HIS A 171 -8.04 -10.32 -8.38
C HIS A 171 -7.93 -9.29 -7.24
N ASN A 172 -7.29 -9.71 -6.15
CA ASN A 172 -7.01 -8.85 -5.00
C ASN A 172 -5.59 -8.29 -5.12
N PHE A 173 -5.46 -6.98 -5.30
CA PHE A 173 -4.17 -6.31 -5.38
C PHE A 173 -4.13 -5.16 -4.40
N THR A 174 -2.98 -5.01 -3.74
CA THR A 174 -2.66 -3.82 -2.96
C THR A 174 -1.55 -3.07 -3.67
N ARG A 175 -1.76 -1.77 -3.84
CA ARG A 175 -0.77 -0.85 -4.37
C ARG A 175 -0.07 -0.16 -3.21
N PHE A 176 1.25 -0.25 -3.25
CA PHE A 176 2.16 0.33 -2.30
C PHE A 176 2.96 1.46 -2.95
N LEU A 177 3.25 2.50 -2.18
CA LEU A 177 4.19 3.55 -2.56
C LEU A 177 5.46 3.41 -1.73
N VAL A 178 6.57 3.67 -2.39
CA VAL A 178 7.87 3.83 -1.77
C VAL A 178 8.08 5.32 -1.57
N ILE A 179 8.33 5.73 -0.34
CA ILE A 179 8.47 7.13 0.05
C ILE A 179 9.80 7.36 0.75
N CYS A 180 10.37 8.54 0.61
CA CYS A 180 11.56 8.93 1.35
C CYS A 180 11.55 10.42 1.65
N ASP A 181 12.55 10.86 2.40
CA ASP A 181 12.87 12.26 2.53
C ASP A 181 13.26 12.85 1.15
N PRO A 182 12.72 14.02 0.73
CA PRO A 182 13.08 14.68 -0.52
C PRO A 182 14.58 14.86 -0.78
N TRP A 183 15.40 15.04 0.27
CA TRP A 183 16.85 15.17 0.15
C TRP A 183 17.52 13.91 -0.41
N MET A 184 16.90 12.74 -0.25
CA MET A 184 17.38 11.46 -0.78
C MET A 184 16.78 11.05 -2.13
N ALA A 185 15.77 11.79 -2.60
CA ALA A 185 14.99 11.41 -3.76
C ALA A 185 15.86 11.21 -5.01
N ASP A 186 16.86 12.07 -5.22
CA ASP A 186 17.72 12.03 -6.40
C ASP A 186 18.68 10.84 -6.41
N GLU A 187 19.07 10.32 -5.25
CA GLU A 187 19.92 9.14 -5.14
C GLU A 187 19.13 7.84 -5.39
N LEU A 188 17.84 7.86 -5.05
CA LEU A 188 16.98 6.67 -5.08
C LEU A 188 16.15 6.55 -6.36
N LYS A 189 15.99 7.64 -7.13
CA LYS A 189 15.20 7.66 -8.37
C LYS A 189 16.07 7.53 -9.61
N ASP A 190 15.65 6.66 -10.52
CA ASP A 190 16.13 6.69 -11.90
C ASP A 190 15.33 7.71 -12.71
N ARG A 191 15.86 8.94 -12.84
CA ARG A 191 15.22 10.04 -13.57
C ARG A 191 14.87 9.69 -15.03
N SER A 192 15.59 8.74 -15.64
CA SER A 192 15.36 8.35 -17.03
C SER A 192 14.07 7.52 -17.22
N LYS A 193 13.51 6.98 -16.14
CA LYS A 193 12.33 6.10 -16.17
C LYS A 193 11.07 6.75 -15.63
N ILE A 194 11.12 8.04 -15.29
CA ILE A 194 9.98 8.76 -14.75
C ILE A 194 8.92 8.90 -15.84
N ASN A 195 7.77 8.26 -15.62
CA ASN A 195 6.61 8.29 -16.52
C ASN A 195 5.29 8.40 -15.74
N LYS A 196 5.35 8.58 -14.42
CA LYS A 196 4.20 8.71 -13.54
C LYS A 196 4.42 9.77 -12.47
N ALA A 197 3.36 10.47 -12.09
CA ALA A 197 3.38 11.41 -10.98
C ALA A 197 2.10 11.34 -10.15
N ASN A 198 2.24 11.61 -8.86
CA ASN A 198 1.15 11.79 -7.91
C ASN A 198 1.04 13.28 -7.58
N ILE A 199 -0.13 13.86 -7.80
CA ILE A 199 -0.36 15.31 -7.64
C ILE A 199 -1.57 15.50 -6.73
N VAL A 200 -1.49 16.47 -5.84
CA VAL A 200 -2.62 16.93 -5.05
C VAL A 200 -2.86 18.41 -5.28
N PHE A 201 -4.11 18.81 -5.45
CA PHE A 201 -4.51 20.22 -5.56
C PHE A 201 -5.93 20.42 -5.06
N SER A 202 -6.30 21.64 -4.68
CA SER A 202 -7.69 22.04 -4.53
C SER A 202 -8.11 23.00 -5.64
N LEU A 203 -9.41 23.20 -5.79
CA LEU A 203 -9.98 24.05 -6.83
C LEU A 203 -10.84 25.15 -6.19
N PRO A 204 -10.97 26.32 -6.83
CA PRO A 204 -12.06 27.24 -6.53
C PRO A 204 -13.41 26.51 -6.65
N HIS A 205 -14.36 26.83 -5.76
CA HIS A 205 -15.71 26.25 -5.81
C HIS A 205 -16.57 26.96 -6.87
N ASN A 206 -16.12 26.89 -8.13
CA ASN A 206 -16.82 27.43 -9.30
C ASN A 206 -17.20 26.30 -10.24
N GLU A 207 -18.30 26.49 -10.99
CA GLU A 207 -18.76 25.54 -12.00
C GLU A 207 -17.66 25.23 -13.03
N GLY A 208 -17.48 23.94 -13.35
CA GLY A 208 -16.54 23.50 -14.37
C GLY A 208 -15.06 23.51 -13.99
N SER A 209 -14.68 23.92 -12.77
CA SER A 209 -13.26 24.05 -12.37
C SER A 209 -12.46 22.76 -12.55
N LEU A 210 -13.02 21.60 -12.18
CA LEU A 210 -12.35 20.30 -12.38
C LEU A 210 -12.26 19.95 -13.87
N SER A 211 -13.33 20.19 -14.62
CA SER A 211 -13.38 19.90 -16.07
C SER A 211 -12.30 20.66 -16.84
N GLN A 212 -12.03 21.91 -16.48
CA GLN A 212 -10.97 22.72 -17.09
C GLN A 212 -9.59 22.09 -16.89
N VAL A 213 -9.26 21.68 -15.66
CA VAL A 213 -7.99 21.01 -15.35
C VAL A 213 -7.85 19.70 -16.11
N LEU A 214 -8.91 18.88 -16.13
CA LEU A 214 -8.92 17.61 -16.87
C LEU A 214 -8.75 17.81 -18.39
N SER A 215 -9.33 18.87 -18.93
CA SER A 215 -9.22 19.23 -20.34
C SER A 215 -7.80 19.65 -20.72
N ILE A 216 -7.08 20.35 -19.83
CA ILE A 216 -5.66 20.69 -20.03
C ILE A 216 -4.80 19.42 -20.01
N PHE A 217 -4.98 18.53 -19.03
CA PHE A 217 -4.26 17.26 -19.03
C PHE A 217 -4.52 16.46 -20.30
N SER A 218 -5.77 16.40 -20.77
CA SER A 218 -6.13 15.77 -22.04
C SER A 218 -5.44 16.41 -23.24
N PHE A 219 -5.40 17.74 -23.32
CA PHE A 219 -4.71 18.49 -24.38
C PHE A 219 -3.21 18.17 -24.45
N TYR A 220 -2.55 18.01 -23.30
CA TYR A 220 -1.14 17.59 -23.23
C TYR A 220 -0.94 16.08 -23.38
N HIS A 221 -2.01 15.30 -23.62
CA HIS A 221 -2.01 13.84 -23.68
C HIS A 221 -1.51 13.15 -22.41
N ILE A 222 -1.82 13.76 -21.26
CA ILE A 222 -1.54 13.20 -19.94
C ILE A 222 -2.67 12.25 -19.57
N ASN A 223 -2.34 10.99 -19.31
CA ASN A 223 -3.31 9.98 -18.94
C ASN A 223 -3.56 10.01 -17.44
N LEU A 224 -4.82 10.05 -17.00
CA LEU A 224 -5.16 9.96 -15.59
C LEU A 224 -5.46 8.52 -15.21
N THR A 225 -4.67 7.97 -14.28
CA THR A 225 -4.90 6.59 -13.79
C THR A 225 -5.68 6.54 -12.49
N LYS A 226 -5.82 7.68 -11.79
CA LYS A 226 -6.59 7.79 -10.55
C LYS A 226 -7.05 9.23 -10.36
N ILE A 227 -8.26 9.39 -9.83
CA ILE A 227 -8.75 10.64 -9.27
C ILE A 227 -9.55 10.34 -8.01
N GLN A 228 -9.22 11.00 -6.90
CA GLN A 228 -9.90 10.84 -5.63
C GLN A 228 -10.07 12.21 -4.97
N SER A 229 -11.30 12.56 -4.59
CA SER A 229 -11.56 13.76 -3.80
C SER A 229 -11.59 13.44 -2.30
N LEU A 230 -11.08 14.36 -1.49
CA LEU A 230 -11.20 14.37 -0.03
C LEU A 230 -11.65 15.75 0.45
N PRO A 231 -12.64 15.84 1.36
CA PRO A 231 -13.05 17.13 1.92
C PRO A 231 -11.92 17.76 2.74
N ILE A 232 -11.81 19.09 2.69
CA ILE A 232 -10.83 19.82 3.50
C ILE A 232 -11.44 20.09 4.88
N ILE A 233 -10.83 19.54 5.93
CA ILE A 233 -11.27 19.77 7.31
C ILE A 233 -11.25 21.28 7.62
N GLY A 234 -12.38 21.79 8.10
CA GLY A 234 -12.55 23.21 8.43
C GLY A 234 -12.87 24.12 7.24
N ARG A 235 -13.05 23.58 6.02
CA ARG A 235 -13.50 24.35 4.84
C ARG A 235 -14.66 23.65 4.17
N GLU A 236 -15.86 24.20 4.36
CA GLU A 236 -17.09 23.63 3.82
C GLU A 236 -17.05 23.60 2.29
N TRP A 237 -17.37 22.44 1.71
CA TRP A 237 -17.48 22.21 0.25
C TRP A 237 -16.20 22.46 -0.56
N GLU A 238 -15.05 22.59 0.11
CA GLU A 238 -13.74 22.55 -0.52
C GLU A 238 -13.16 21.13 -0.45
N TYR A 239 -12.55 20.70 -1.56
CA TYR A 239 -11.98 19.37 -1.70
C TYR A 239 -10.53 19.45 -2.19
N LEU A 240 -9.71 18.53 -1.70
CA LEU A 240 -8.46 18.15 -2.33
C LEU A 240 -8.70 17.02 -3.31
N PHE A 241 -8.11 17.14 -4.49
CA PHE A 241 -8.09 16.12 -5.52
C PHE A 241 -6.70 15.51 -5.56
N TYR A 242 -6.61 14.21 -5.25
CA TYR A 242 -5.43 13.40 -5.45
C TYR A 242 -5.54 12.73 -6.82
N VAL A 243 -4.58 13.00 -7.68
CA VAL A 243 -4.57 12.58 -9.08
C VAL A 243 -3.27 11.88 -9.39
N ASP A 244 -3.39 10.68 -9.96
CA ASP A 244 -2.27 10.00 -10.57
C ASP A 244 -2.29 10.26 -12.06
N VAL A 245 -1.16 10.74 -12.56
CA VAL A 245 -0.97 10.98 -13.98
C VAL A 245 0.16 10.11 -14.53
N MET A 246 -0.02 9.64 -15.75
CA MET A 246 1.00 8.99 -16.55
C MET A 246 1.28 9.79 -17.81
N PHE A 247 2.54 9.79 -18.23
CA PHE A 247 3.01 10.56 -19.37
C PHE A 247 4.19 9.85 -20.03
N ASN A 248 4.28 9.99 -21.35
CA ASN A 248 5.39 9.46 -22.14
C ASN A 248 6.47 10.52 -22.43
N ASP A 249 6.14 11.80 -22.22
CA ASP A 249 7.01 12.94 -22.48
C ASP A 249 7.04 13.82 -21.22
N TYR A 250 8.21 13.85 -20.57
CA TYR A 250 8.43 14.60 -19.34
C TYR A 250 8.28 16.11 -19.52
N LEU A 251 8.67 16.64 -20.70
CA LEU A 251 8.55 18.07 -20.98
C LEU A 251 7.09 18.45 -21.14
N ARG A 252 6.29 17.66 -21.87
CA ARG A 252 4.83 17.88 -21.97
C ARG A 252 4.14 17.78 -20.63
N TYR A 253 4.57 16.84 -19.78
CA TYR A 253 4.08 16.77 -18.41
C TYR A 253 4.36 18.06 -17.64
N LYS A 254 5.60 18.58 -17.65
CA LYS A 254 5.92 19.85 -16.96
C LYS A 254 5.11 21.03 -17.50
N GLN A 255 4.97 21.14 -18.82
CA GLN A 255 4.11 22.16 -19.43
C GLN A 255 2.65 22.04 -19.02
N SER A 256 2.14 20.82 -18.85
CA SER A 256 0.77 20.59 -18.36
C SER A 256 0.61 21.07 -16.91
N ILE A 257 1.61 20.86 -16.05
CA ILE A 257 1.62 21.34 -14.67
C ILE A 257 1.62 22.87 -14.64
N ASP A 258 2.49 23.51 -15.42
CA ASP A 258 2.55 24.97 -15.51
C ASP A 258 1.23 25.56 -16.02
N ALA A 259 0.54 24.87 -16.93
CA ALA A 259 -0.74 25.30 -17.47
C ALA A 259 -1.92 25.15 -16.49
N VAL A 260 -1.93 24.13 -15.63
CA VAL A 260 -3.00 23.94 -14.61
C VAL A 260 -2.74 24.73 -13.33
N MET A 261 -1.49 25.11 -13.04
CA MET A 261 -1.12 25.81 -11.81
C MET A 261 -1.95 27.08 -11.56
N PRO A 262 -2.23 27.96 -12.54
CA PRO A 262 -3.08 29.15 -12.33
C PRO A 262 -4.55 28.84 -12.01
N LEU A 263 -5.03 27.65 -12.37
CA LEU A 263 -6.42 27.21 -12.17
C LEU A 263 -6.61 26.46 -10.85
N THR A 264 -5.52 26.12 -10.17
CA THR A 264 -5.53 25.30 -8.96
C THR A 264 -5.06 26.11 -7.75
N LYS A 265 -5.39 25.61 -6.56
CA LYS A 265 -4.90 26.11 -5.29
C LYS A 265 -4.04 25.04 -4.63
N ALA A 266 -2.93 25.46 -4.02
CA ALA A 266 -2.03 24.57 -3.27
C ALA A 266 -1.62 23.30 -4.04
N LEU A 267 -1.37 23.43 -5.35
CA LEU A 267 -0.87 22.31 -6.16
C LEU A 267 0.48 21.85 -5.60
N LYS A 268 0.54 20.57 -5.25
CA LYS A 268 1.74 19.90 -4.75
C LYS A 268 1.94 18.62 -5.54
N ILE A 269 3.16 18.44 -6.04
CA ILE A 269 3.62 17.15 -6.59
C ILE A 269 4.11 16.32 -5.40
N LEU A 270 3.42 15.23 -5.10
CA LEU A 270 3.81 14.31 -4.02
C LEU A 270 4.97 13.41 -4.44
N GLY A 271 5.11 13.14 -5.74
CA GLY A 271 6.31 12.54 -6.29
C GLY A 271 6.18 12.21 -7.77
N GLU A 272 7.34 12.16 -8.42
CA GLU A 272 7.54 11.73 -9.80
C GLU A 272 8.40 10.47 -9.77
N TYR A 273 7.95 9.40 -10.42
CA TYR A 273 8.56 8.08 -10.33
C TYR A 273 8.18 7.20 -11.53
N ALA A 274 8.77 6.01 -11.64
CA ALA A 274 8.45 5.05 -12.69
C ALA A 274 7.17 4.27 -12.34
N GLU A 275 6.34 3.97 -13.33
CA GLU A 275 5.19 3.08 -13.17
C GLU A 275 5.65 1.75 -12.57
N GLY A 276 4.97 1.32 -11.51
CA GLY A 276 5.37 0.13 -10.79
C GLY A 276 4.95 -1.15 -11.50
N GLU A 277 5.81 -2.15 -11.37
CA GLU A 277 5.54 -3.51 -11.82
C GLU A 277 4.42 -4.13 -10.97
N SER A 278 3.55 -4.89 -11.64
CA SER A 278 2.59 -5.77 -10.99
C SER A 278 3.23 -7.14 -10.80
N THR A 279 3.39 -7.57 -9.55
CA THR A 279 3.83 -8.94 -9.28
C THR A 279 2.64 -9.81 -8.88
N LEU A 280 2.50 -10.92 -9.60
CA LEU A 280 1.58 -11.99 -9.27
C LEU A 280 2.09 -12.80 -8.06
#